data_AF-A0A1T2L4Q5-F1
#
_entry.id   AF-A0A1T2L4Q5-F1
#
_cell.length_a   1.000
_cell.length_b   1.000
_cell.length_c   1.000
_cell.angle_alpha   90.00
_cell.angle_beta   90.00
_cell.angle_gamma   90.00
#
_symmetry.space_group_name_H-M   'P 1'
#
loop_
_entity.id
_entity.type
_entity.pdbx_description
1 polymer ?
#
loop_
_entity_poly.entity_id
_entity_poly.type
_entity_poly.pdbx_seq_one_letter_code
_entity_poly.pdbx_strand_id
1 'polypeptide(L)'
;MYGKNAATYLFLVGTLGLTMPTQAAPPSGTVLPGQIEKQFQTQPQLRQRSEGIERAQELERAPPGAAEIRFSLNAIELEGFSAYPQGELETYLGPLLNREVTLLELYRLANTLTTKYRSDGYTLSQVVVPAQSIEKGVARLQAIEGYISQVRIVGDRYDSRDMVADYAERIRRERPLMRLNATCC
;
A
#
# COMPACT_ATOMS: atom_id res chain seq x y z
N MET A 1 56.13 -23.46 -41.47
CA MET A 1 55.37 -23.12 -40.26
C MET A 1 55.40 -24.32 -39.33
N TYR A 2 55.67 -24.06 -38.03
CA TYR A 2 55.69 -25.01 -36.89
C TYR A 2 56.71 -26.17 -36.96
N GLY A 3 57.68 -26.37 -36.07
CA GLY A 3 57.92 -25.71 -34.79
C GLY A 3 58.24 -26.72 -33.67
N LYS A 4 59.45 -27.28 -33.72
CA LYS A 4 60.30 -27.83 -32.63
C LYS A 4 59.80 -28.98 -31.74
N ASN A 5 60.60 -30.05 -31.82
CA ASN A 5 60.66 -31.22 -30.95
C ASN A 5 61.38 -30.91 -29.62
N ALA A 6 60.98 -31.67 -28.60
CA ALA A 6 61.77 -32.27 -27.52
C ALA A 6 62.81 -31.44 -26.76
N ALA A 7 62.59 -31.29 -25.44
CA ALA A 7 63.67 -31.39 -24.44
C ALA A 7 63.08 -31.64 -23.05
N THR A 8 63.19 -32.88 -22.61
CA THR A 8 63.16 -33.35 -21.23
C THR A 8 64.14 -32.56 -20.37
N TYR A 9 63.71 -32.04 -19.21
CA TYR A 9 64.58 -31.88 -18.04
C TYR A 9 63.78 -32.07 -16.74
N LEU A 10 64.15 -33.15 -16.04
CA LEU A 10 63.66 -33.59 -14.74
C LEU A 10 64.39 -32.78 -13.66
N PHE A 11 63.71 -31.88 -12.95
CA PHE A 11 64.23 -31.23 -11.74
C PHE A 11 63.48 -31.75 -10.52
N LEU A 12 64.20 -32.52 -9.70
CA LEU A 12 63.77 -33.12 -8.46
C LEU A 12 64.16 -32.15 -7.33
N VAL A 13 63.18 -31.41 -6.80
CA VAL A 13 63.38 -30.54 -5.63
C VAL A 13 62.72 -31.19 -4.44
N GLY A 14 63.54 -31.83 -3.59
CA GLY A 14 63.09 -32.42 -2.33
C GLY A 14 62.78 -31.33 -1.30
N THR A 15 61.52 -31.21 -0.92
CA THR A 15 61.09 -30.36 0.20
C THR A 15 61.08 -31.18 1.49
N LEU A 16 61.98 -30.83 2.40
CA LEU A 16 62.06 -31.36 3.76
C LEU A 16 60.87 -30.81 4.57
N GLY A 17 59.81 -31.61 4.72
CA GLY A 17 58.63 -31.23 5.50
C GLY A 17 58.87 -31.37 7.00
N LEU A 18 58.96 -30.25 7.71
CA LEU A 18 58.79 -30.19 9.16
C LEU A 18 57.30 -30.42 9.49
N THR A 19 56.96 -31.60 10.00
CA THR A 19 55.62 -31.93 10.48
C THR A 19 55.38 -31.27 11.84
N MET A 20 54.51 -30.26 11.90
CA MET A 20 53.94 -29.79 13.17
C MET A 20 52.85 -30.77 13.63
N PRO A 21 52.73 -31.08 14.93
CA PRO A 21 51.61 -31.87 15.44
C PRO A 21 50.32 -31.04 15.39
N THR A 22 49.32 -31.54 14.66
CA THR A 22 47.97 -30.98 14.62
C THR A 22 47.26 -31.21 15.96
N GLN A 23 47.03 -30.16 16.75
CA GLN A 23 46.13 -30.23 17.89
C GLN A 23 44.68 -30.19 17.39
N ALA A 24 43.92 -31.26 17.64
CA ALA A 24 42.49 -31.30 17.39
C ALA A 24 41.75 -30.47 18.45
N ALA A 25 40.99 -29.46 18.02
CA ALA A 25 40.04 -28.76 18.88
C ALA A 25 38.81 -29.66 19.14
N PRO A 26 38.17 -29.61 20.34
CA PRO A 26 36.94 -30.34 20.59
C PRO A 26 35.79 -29.80 19.70
N PRO A 27 34.84 -30.65 19.25
CA PRO A 27 33.69 -30.19 18.49
C PRO A 27 32.85 -29.23 19.34
N SER A 28 32.68 -28.01 18.86
CA SER A 28 31.73 -27.06 19.42
C SER A 28 30.31 -27.55 19.12
N GLY A 29 29.51 -27.77 20.15
CA GLY A 29 28.05 -27.87 19.99
C GLY A 29 27.37 -29.03 20.70
N THR A 30 27.62 -29.28 21.98
CA THR A 30 26.58 -29.92 22.80
C THR A 30 25.53 -28.86 23.09
N VAL A 31 24.42 -28.87 22.34
CA VAL A 31 23.25 -28.07 22.67
C VAL A 31 22.69 -28.63 23.98
N LEU A 32 22.91 -27.93 25.09
CA LEU A 32 22.25 -28.27 26.34
C LEU A 32 20.73 -28.11 26.15
N PRO A 33 19.90 -29.08 26.58
CA PRO A 33 18.45 -28.92 26.63
C PRO A 33 18.11 -27.63 27.39
N GLY A 34 17.35 -26.73 26.75
CA GLY A 34 16.92 -25.44 27.32
C GLY A 34 17.65 -24.19 26.82
N GLN A 35 18.73 -24.30 26.03
CA GLN A 35 19.39 -23.09 25.49
C GLN A 35 18.61 -22.45 24.33
N ILE A 36 17.85 -23.26 23.59
CA ILE A 36 16.99 -22.81 22.48
C ILE A 36 15.86 -21.90 22.99
N GLU A 37 15.29 -22.16 24.17
CA GLU A 37 14.20 -21.36 24.76
C GLU A 37 14.62 -19.93 25.10
N LYS A 38 15.86 -19.71 25.56
CA LYS A 38 16.33 -18.37 25.91
C LYS A 38 16.48 -17.44 24.71
N GLN A 39 16.71 -17.99 23.50
CA GLN A 39 16.81 -17.18 22.28
C GLN A 39 15.45 -16.70 21.77
N PHE A 40 14.35 -17.35 22.14
CA PHE A 40 13.00 -16.93 21.79
C PHE A 40 12.41 -15.89 22.75
N GLN A 41 13.06 -15.61 23.89
CA GLN A 41 12.55 -14.65 24.89
C GLN A 41 12.88 -13.19 24.60
N THR A 42 13.76 -12.89 23.64
CA THR A 42 13.91 -11.50 23.16
C THR A 42 12.79 -11.22 22.16
N GLN A 43 11.57 -11.13 22.67
CA GLN A 43 10.43 -10.70 21.88
C GLN A 43 10.69 -9.25 21.44
N PRO A 44 10.71 -8.95 20.14
CA PRO A 44 10.74 -7.56 19.68
C PRO A 44 9.51 -6.89 20.28
N GLN A 45 9.70 -5.95 21.19
CA GLN A 45 8.58 -5.12 21.60
C GLN A 45 8.14 -4.37 20.34
N LEU A 46 6.97 -4.75 19.82
CA LEU A 46 6.24 -3.94 18.85
C LEU A 46 6.15 -2.56 19.48
N ARG A 47 6.93 -1.60 18.97
CA ARG A 47 6.73 -0.20 19.34
C ARG A 47 5.27 0.08 19.03
N GLN A 48 4.45 0.27 20.06
CA GLN A 48 3.08 0.73 19.91
C GLN A 48 3.16 2.10 19.22
N ARG A 49 3.04 2.07 17.89
CA ARG A 49 3.00 3.25 17.06
C ARG A 49 1.54 3.47 16.73
N SER A 50 0.79 4.02 17.67
CA SER A 50 -0.65 4.19 17.45
C SER A 50 -1.22 5.42 18.15
N GLU A 51 -0.49 6.53 18.14
CA GLU A 51 -1.11 7.85 18.34
C GLU A 51 -0.59 8.92 17.35
N GLY A 52 0.54 8.65 16.68
CA GLY A 52 1.17 9.58 15.73
C GLY A 52 0.95 9.27 14.24
N ILE A 53 0.52 8.06 13.87
CA ILE A 53 0.32 7.71 12.45
C ILE A 53 -1.04 8.20 11.94
N GLU A 54 -2.09 8.07 12.75
CA GLU A 54 -3.46 8.42 12.30
C GLU A 54 -3.64 9.93 12.08
N ARG A 55 -3.10 10.80 12.96
CA ARG A 55 -3.15 12.26 12.74
C ARG A 55 -2.31 12.70 11.54
N ALA A 56 -1.20 12.01 11.26
CA ALA A 56 -0.33 12.36 10.15
C ALA A 56 -0.97 12.06 8.78
N GLN A 57 -1.71 10.94 8.67
CA GLN A 57 -2.38 10.55 7.42
C GLN A 57 -3.59 11.44 7.07
N GLU A 58 -4.24 12.05 8.07
CA GLU A 58 -5.31 13.04 7.88
C GLU A 58 -4.75 14.38 7.36
N LEU A 59 -3.55 14.77 7.81
CA LEU A 59 -2.85 15.99 7.41
C LEU A 59 -2.11 15.86 6.06
N GLU A 60 -1.69 14.65 5.67
CA GLU A 60 -0.90 14.41 4.45
C GLU A 60 -1.61 14.83 3.14
N ARG A 61 -2.95 14.96 3.15
CA ARG A 61 -3.71 15.35 1.95
C ARG A 61 -3.91 16.85 1.79
N ALA A 62 -3.78 17.63 2.87
CA ALA A 62 -3.94 19.08 2.81
C ALA A 62 -2.60 19.77 2.49
N PRO A 63 -2.57 20.80 1.65
CA PRO A 63 -1.36 21.56 1.40
C PRO A 63 -0.91 22.31 2.67
N PRO A 64 0.40 22.58 2.84
CA PRO A 64 0.90 23.46 3.89
C PRO A 64 0.19 24.83 3.82
N GLY A 65 -0.20 25.39 4.96
CA GLY A 65 -0.93 26.65 4.99
C GLY A 65 -2.47 26.53 4.91
N ALA A 66 -3.02 25.31 4.78
CA ALA A 66 -4.47 25.12 4.66
C ALA A 66 -5.27 25.50 5.92
N ALA A 67 -4.63 25.54 7.09
CA ALA A 67 -5.29 25.93 8.35
C ALA A 67 -5.50 27.45 8.44
N GLU A 68 -4.66 28.21 7.76
CA GLU A 68 -4.59 29.67 7.78
C GLU A 68 -5.55 30.29 6.76
N ILE A 69 -5.88 29.57 5.68
CA ILE A 69 -6.81 30.01 4.65
C ILE A 69 -8.25 29.83 5.15
N ARG A 70 -9.00 30.94 5.25
CA ARG A 70 -10.39 30.99 5.72
C ARG A 70 -11.30 31.61 4.68
N PHE A 71 -12.54 31.13 4.60
CA PHE A 71 -13.57 31.65 3.71
C PHE A 71 -14.98 31.29 4.22
N SER A 72 -15.98 32.05 3.80
CA SER A 72 -17.39 31.71 4.04
C SER A 72 -17.81 30.61 3.06
N LEU A 73 -18.26 29.47 3.56
CA LEU A 73 -18.73 28.36 2.74
C LEU A 73 -20.25 28.38 2.68
N ASN A 74 -20.81 28.65 1.50
CA ASN A 74 -22.25 28.74 1.25
C ASN A 74 -22.81 27.48 0.59
N ALA A 75 -22.03 26.88 -0.34
CA ALA A 75 -22.43 25.68 -1.07
C ALA A 75 -21.22 24.80 -1.39
N ILE A 76 -21.49 23.50 -1.54
CA ILE A 76 -20.51 22.52 -2.04
C ILE A 76 -21.05 21.90 -3.33
N GLU A 77 -20.30 22.05 -4.41
CA GLU A 77 -20.53 21.33 -5.67
C GLU A 77 -19.88 19.95 -5.60
N LEU A 78 -20.66 18.91 -5.90
CA LEU A 78 -20.21 17.52 -5.90
C LEU A 78 -20.08 17.03 -7.34
N GLU A 79 -18.85 16.69 -7.76
CA GLU A 79 -18.56 16.12 -9.07
C GLU A 79 -18.16 14.64 -8.94
N GLY A 80 -18.69 13.77 -9.80
CA GLY A 80 -18.29 12.36 -9.86
C GLY A 80 -18.83 11.46 -8.75
N PHE A 81 -19.78 11.93 -7.94
CA PHE A 81 -20.43 11.14 -6.89
C PHE A 81 -21.57 10.31 -7.49
N SER A 82 -21.25 9.18 -8.13
CA SER A 82 -22.26 8.28 -8.69
C SER A 82 -22.70 7.19 -7.71
N ALA A 83 -21.85 6.86 -6.73
CA ALA A 83 -22.14 5.83 -5.73
C ALA A 83 -23.21 6.21 -4.69
N TYR A 84 -23.46 7.50 -4.48
CA TYR A 84 -24.33 8.01 -3.41
C TYR A 84 -25.37 9.01 -3.92
N PRO A 85 -26.64 8.92 -3.48
CA PRO A 85 -27.60 9.99 -3.70
C PRO A 85 -27.24 11.23 -2.87
N GLN A 86 -27.55 12.42 -3.39
CA GLN A 86 -27.18 13.70 -2.76
C GLN A 86 -27.65 13.81 -1.29
N GLY A 87 -28.86 13.34 -0.98
CA GLY A 87 -29.42 13.38 0.38
C GLY A 87 -28.63 12.59 1.42
N GLU A 88 -27.89 11.55 1.02
CA GLU A 88 -27.05 10.78 1.95
C GLU A 88 -25.81 11.56 2.38
N LEU A 89 -25.34 12.49 1.53
CA LEU A 89 -24.15 13.29 1.79
C LEU A 89 -24.45 14.53 2.64
N GLU A 90 -25.70 14.98 2.70
CA GLU A 90 -26.10 16.19 3.44
C GLU A 90 -25.70 16.16 4.91
N THR A 91 -25.72 14.99 5.54
CA THR A 91 -25.28 14.81 6.94
C THR A 91 -23.81 15.20 7.16
N TYR A 92 -22.97 15.04 6.13
CA TYR A 92 -21.55 15.42 6.16
C TYR A 92 -21.33 16.87 5.76
N LEU A 93 -22.11 17.38 4.82
CA LEU A 93 -21.95 18.74 4.28
C LEU A 93 -22.54 19.80 5.21
N GLY A 94 -23.75 19.56 5.72
CA GLY A 94 -24.56 20.50 6.50
C GLY A 94 -23.82 21.22 7.61
N PRO A 95 -23.01 20.52 8.45
CA PRO A 95 -22.26 21.16 9.54
C PRO A 95 -21.25 22.24 9.13
N LEU A 96 -20.84 22.27 7.86
CA LEU A 96 -19.85 23.20 7.32
C LEU A 96 -20.48 24.35 6.50
N LEU A 97 -21.75 24.23 6.10
CA LEU A 97 -22.43 25.23 5.28
C LEU A 97 -22.84 26.46 6.11
N ASN A 98 -22.91 27.60 5.42
CA ASN A 98 -23.32 28.92 5.93
C ASN A 98 -22.47 29.45 7.10
N ARG A 99 -21.18 29.09 7.15
CA ARG A 99 -20.23 29.58 8.15
C ARG A 99 -18.85 29.79 7.56
N GLU A 100 -18.00 30.49 8.31
CA GLU A 100 -16.58 30.54 8.03
C GLU A 100 -15.94 29.18 8.32
N VAL A 101 -15.17 28.68 7.35
CA VAL A 101 -14.40 27.43 7.46
C VAL A 101 -12.98 27.68 6.96
N THR A 102 -12.08 26.81 7.41
CA THR A 102 -10.70 26.73 6.91
C THR A 102 -10.62 25.80 5.70
N LEU A 103 -9.63 26.01 4.83
CA LEU A 103 -9.33 25.07 3.76
C LEU A 103 -9.04 23.67 4.33
N LEU A 104 -8.38 23.58 5.49
CA LEU A 104 -8.13 22.32 6.19
C LEU A 104 -9.42 21.58 6.55
N GLU A 105 -10.49 22.26 6.98
CA GLU A 105 -11.78 21.62 7.23
C GLU A 105 -12.39 21.02 5.97
N LEU A 106 -12.24 21.67 4.81
CA LEU A 106 -12.67 21.13 3.52
C LEU A 106 -11.91 19.85 3.15
N TYR A 107 -10.60 19.81 3.39
CA TYR A 107 -9.80 18.59 3.21
C TYR A 107 -10.20 17.47 4.17
N ARG A 108 -10.51 17.79 5.44
CA ARG A 108 -11.04 16.81 6.40
C ARG A 108 -12.39 16.24 5.98
N LEU A 109 -13.25 17.07 5.40
CA LEU A 109 -14.51 16.59 4.80
C LEU A 109 -14.23 15.61 3.65
N ALA A 110 -13.33 15.96 2.72
CA ALA A 110 -12.94 15.06 1.63
C ALA A 110 -12.35 13.73 2.16
N ASN A 111 -11.55 13.79 3.23
CA ASN A 111 -11.03 12.59 3.90
C ASN A 111 -12.14 11.75 4.53
N THR A 112 -13.08 12.38 5.22
CA THR A 112 -14.25 11.72 5.83
C THR A 112 -15.07 11.00 4.77
N LEU A 113 -15.36 11.67 3.64
CA LEU A 113 -16.08 11.07 2.53
C LEU A 113 -15.28 9.91 1.89
N THR A 114 -13.97 10.06 1.75
CA THR A 114 -13.10 8.97 1.28
C THR A 114 -13.17 7.75 2.22
N THR A 115 -13.17 7.98 3.53
CA THR A 115 -13.31 6.92 4.53
C THR A 115 -14.67 6.22 4.40
N LYS A 116 -15.75 6.97 4.15
CA LYS A 116 -17.07 6.41 3.85
C LYS A 116 -17.05 5.53 2.59
N TYR A 117 -16.48 5.99 1.47
CA TYR A 117 -16.32 5.17 0.28
C TYR A 117 -15.60 3.85 0.59
N ARG A 118 -14.52 3.91 1.37
CA ARG A 118 -13.75 2.72 1.75
C ARG A 118 -14.48 1.77 2.69
N SER A 119 -15.24 2.30 3.65
CA SER A 119 -16.06 1.50 4.57
C SER A 119 -17.16 0.76 3.83
N ASP A 120 -17.75 1.40 2.84
CA ASP A 120 -18.88 0.86 2.07
C ASP A 120 -18.40 -0.10 0.95
N GLY A 121 -17.09 -0.30 0.81
CA GLY A 121 -16.49 -1.29 -0.07
C GLY A 121 -15.90 -0.75 -1.37
N TYR A 122 -16.03 0.55 -1.65
CA TYR A 122 -15.45 1.22 -2.82
C TYR A 122 -13.96 1.53 -2.61
N THR A 123 -13.15 0.47 -2.61
CA THR A 123 -11.73 0.55 -2.22
C THR A 123 -10.90 1.41 -3.17
N LEU A 124 -11.29 1.47 -4.45
CA LEU A 124 -10.61 2.24 -5.49
C LEU A 124 -11.14 3.67 -5.64
N SER A 125 -12.03 4.10 -4.73
CA SER A 125 -12.62 5.43 -4.77
C SER A 125 -11.97 6.36 -3.76
N GLN A 126 -11.84 7.63 -4.13
CA GLN A 126 -11.34 8.69 -3.26
C GLN A 126 -12.03 10.01 -3.56
N VAL A 127 -12.14 10.88 -2.56
CA VAL A 127 -12.66 12.24 -2.72
C VAL A 127 -11.51 13.22 -2.57
N VAL A 128 -11.42 14.16 -3.49
CA VAL A 128 -10.35 15.17 -3.55
C VAL A 128 -10.93 16.58 -3.62
N VAL A 129 -10.12 17.53 -3.17
CA VAL A 129 -10.36 18.97 -3.36
C VAL A 129 -9.52 19.42 -4.56
N PRO A 130 -10.11 19.68 -5.74
CA PRO A 130 -9.35 20.16 -6.89
C PRO A 130 -8.84 21.58 -6.65
N ALA A 131 -7.77 21.96 -7.35
CA ALA A 131 -7.27 23.33 -7.36
C ALA A 131 -8.32 24.27 -7.97
N GLN A 132 -8.76 25.27 -7.21
CA GLN A 132 -9.87 26.17 -7.56
C GLN A 132 -9.75 27.50 -6.81
N SER A 133 -10.34 28.55 -7.36
CA SER A 133 -10.68 29.76 -6.60
C SER A 133 -12.05 29.56 -5.95
N ILE A 134 -12.16 29.85 -4.65
CA ILE A 134 -13.45 29.80 -3.95
C ILE A 134 -14.10 31.16 -4.09
N GLU A 135 -14.96 31.29 -5.10
CA GLU A 135 -15.72 32.51 -5.37
C GLU A 135 -17.12 32.39 -4.80
N LYS A 136 -17.62 33.48 -4.20
CA LYS A 136 -18.98 33.55 -3.62
C LYS A 136 -19.28 32.45 -2.58
N GLY A 137 -18.26 31.84 -2.01
CA GLY A 137 -18.38 30.77 -1.03
C GLY A 137 -18.83 29.43 -1.60
N VAL A 138 -18.62 29.17 -2.89
CA VAL A 138 -18.90 27.86 -3.50
C VAL A 138 -17.60 27.08 -3.61
N ALA A 139 -17.52 25.93 -2.95
CA ALA A 139 -16.39 25.03 -3.03
C ALA A 139 -16.77 23.77 -3.81
N ARG A 140 -15.81 23.14 -4.47
CA ARG A 140 -16.02 21.91 -5.23
C ARG A 140 -15.29 20.74 -4.60
N LEU A 141 -15.96 19.61 -4.52
CA LEU A 141 -15.37 18.30 -4.20
C LEU A 141 -15.56 17.36 -5.39
N GLN A 142 -14.53 16.58 -5.68
CA GLN A 142 -14.55 15.61 -6.76
C GLN A 142 -14.34 14.20 -6.21
N ALA A 143 -15.27 13.29 -6.49
CA ALA A 143 -15.08 11.87 -6.29
C ALA A 143 -14.41 11.25 -7.52
N ILE A 144 -13.27 10.62 -7.30
CA ILE A 144 -12.55 9.81 -8.28
C ILE A 144 -12.95 8.36 -8.00
N GLU A 145 -13.86 7.85 -8.82
CA GLU A 145 -14.44 6.53 -8.69
C GLU A 145 -13.74 5.51 -9.60
N GLY A 146 -12.92 4.64 -8.99
CA GLY A 146 -12.10 3.68 -9.70
C GLY A 146 -12.84 2.42 -10.16
N TYR A 147 -12.33 1.80 -11.23
CA TYR A 147 -12.86 0.56 -11.78
C TYR A 147 -11.78 -0.31 -12.42
N ILE A 148 -12.07 -1.60 -12.64
CA ILE A 148 -11.17 -2.53 -13.33
C ILE A 148 -11.44 -2.50 -14.84
N SER A 149 -10.46 -2.04 -15.62
CA SER A 149 -10.56 -1.97 -17.09
C SER A 149 -10.26 -3.31 -17.76
N GLN A 150 -9.26 -4.03 -17.26
CA GLN A 150 -8.77 -5.28 -17.83
C GLN A 150 -8.43 -6.29 -16.74
N VAL A 151 -8.77 -7.55 -16.99
CA VAL A 151 -8.32 -8.71 -16.21
C VAL A 151 -7.50 -9.60 -17.13
N ARG A 152 -6.33 -10.04 -16.65
CA ARG A 152 -5.47 -11.00 -17.36
C ARG A 152 -5.37 -12.27 -16.52
N ILE A 153 -5.86 -13.37 -17.08
CA ILE A 153 -5.77 -14.70 -16.47
C ILE A 153 -4.49 -15.36 -16.97
N VAL A 154 -3.64 -15.83 -16.05
CA VAL A 154 -2.35 -16.49 -16.36
C VAL A 154 -2.36 -17.89 -15.74
N GLY A 155 -2.04 -18.91 -16.54
CA GLY A 155 -1.93 -20.30 -16.09
C GLY A 155 -2.55 -21.32 -17.06
N ASP A 156 -2.08 -22.57 -16.96
CA ASP A 156 -2.34 -23.63 -17.95
C ASP A 156 -3.38 -24.66 -17.49
N ARG A 157 -4.08 -24.41 -16.37
CA ARG A 157 -5.19 -25.26 -15.93
C ARG A 157 -6.45 -24.90 -16.70
N TYR A 158 -6.83 -25.80 -17.61
CA TYR A 158 -7.95 -25.60 -18.54
C TYR A 158 -9.32 -25.84 -17.90
N ASP A 159 -9.39 -26.71 -16.90
CA ASP A 159 -10.65 -27.18 -16.26
C ASP A 159 -11.52 -26.06 -15.67
N SER A 160 -10.91 -24.94 -15.29
CA SER A 160 -11.58 -23.83 -14.60
C SER A 160 -11.56 -22.52 -15.40
N ARG A 161 -11.03 -22.51 -16.64
CA ARG A 161 -10.81 -21.27 -17.41
C ARG A 161 -12.10 -20.50 -17.65
N ASP A 162 -13.17 -21.20 -18.01
CA ASP A 162 -14.45 -20.57 -18.34
C ASP A 162 -15.11 -19.96 -17.08
N MET A 163 -15.04 -20.66 -15.95
CA MET A 163 -15.52 -20.15 -14.66
C MET A 163 -14.74 -18.89 -14.24
N VAL A 164 -13.41 -18.93 -14.32
CA VAL A 164 -12.57 -17.78 -13.96
C VAL A 164 -12.80 -16.61 -14.91
N ALA A 165 -13.05 -16.87 -16.20
CA ALA A 165 -13.40 -15.86 -17.18
C ALA A 165 -14.74 -15.18 -16.87
N ASP A 166 -15.76 -15.93 -16.46
CA ASP A 166 -17.05 -15.36 -16.05
C ASP A 166 -16.90 -14.43 -14.84
N TYR A 167 -16.18 -14.86 -13.81
CA TYR A 167 -15.86 -14.02 -12.65
C TYR A 167 -15.10 -12.75 -13.06
N ALA A 168 -14.12 -12.89 -13.94
CA ALA A 168 -13.37 -11.75 -14.46
C ALA A 168 -14.28 -10.75 -15.18
N GLU A 169 -15.24 -11.22 -15.98
CA GLU A 169 -16.19 -10.34 -16.68
C GLU A 169 -17.15 -9.64 -15.73
N ARG A 170 -17.63 -10.31 -14.68
CA ARG A 170 -18.48 -9.68 -13.64
C ARG A 170 -17.75 -8.52 -12.99
N ILE A 171 -16.53 -8.76 -12.52
CA ILE A 171 -15.68 -7.73 -11.89
C ILE A 171 -15.39 -6.57 -12.86
N ARG A 172 -15.14 -6.85 -14.14
CA ARG A 172 -14.85 -5.83 -15.16
C ARG A 172 -16.03 -4.92 -15.47
N ARG A 173 -17.27 -5.37 -15.28
CA ARG A 173 -18.48 -4.59 -15.61
C ARG A 173 -18.90 -3.63 -14.49
N GLU A 174 -18.40 -3.82 -13.28
CA GLU A 174 -18.75 -2.98 -12.13
C GLU A 174 -18.19 -1.56 -12.25
N ARG A 175 -19.05 -0.56 -11.99
CA ARG A 175 -18.75 0.87 -12.02
C ARG A 175 -19.59 1.59 -10.95
N PRO A 176 -18.98 2.19 -9.92
CA PRO A 176 -17.61 1.94 -9.44
C PRO A 176 -17.39 0.50 -8.96
N LEU A 177 -16.13 0.08 -8.82
CA LEU A 177 -15.81 -1.24 -8.27
C LEU A 177 -16.16 -1.32 -6.78
N MET A 178 -16.92 -2.35 -6.39
CA MET A 178 -17.33 -2.58 -5.00
C MET A 178 -16.80 -3.93 -4.50
N ARG A 179 -16.10 -3.93 -3.36
CA ARG A 179 -15.50 -5.14 -2.76
C ARG A 179 -16.51 -6.27 -2.55
N LEU A 180 -17.75 -5.95 -2.15
CA LEU A 180 -18.74 -6.94 -1.74
C LEU A 180 -19.29 -7.79 -2.91
N ASN A 181 -19.24 -7.30 -4.15
CA ASN A 181 -19.70 -8.05 -5.32
C ASN A 181 -18.61 -8.96 -5.94
N ALA A 182 -17.35 -8.81 -5.53
CA ALA A 182 -16.21 -9.62 -5.99
C ALA A 182 -16.06 -10.96 -5.22
N THR A 183 -17.12 -11.42 -4.55
CA THR A 183 -17.09 -12.66 -3.75
C THR A 183 -17.38 -13.85 -4.66
N CYS A 184 -16.40 -14.76 -4.82
CA CYS A 184 -16.57 -16.03 -5.51
C CYS A 184 -17.69 -16.87 -4.85
N CYS A 185 -18.62 -17.38 -5.66
CA CYS A 185 -19.53 -18.47 -5.27
C CYS A 185 -19.01 -19.82 -5.82
#